data_AF-A0A1E1F098-F1
#
_entry.id   AF-A0A1E1F098-F1
#
_cell.length_a   1.000
_cell.length_b   1.000
_cell.length_c   1.000
_cell.angle_alpha   90.00
_cell.angle_beta   90.00
_cell.angle_gamma   90.00
#
_symmetry.space_group_name_H-M   'P 1'
#
loop_
_entity.id
_entity.type
_entity.pdbx_description
1 polymer ?
#
loop_
_entity_poly.entity_id
_entity_poly.type
_entity_poly.pdbx_seq_one_letter_code
_entity_poly.pdbx_strand_id
1 'polypeptide(L)'
;MEMPETELTATKRPVWNAGRTVGAKRALKPKQIWEIRFYLNQRRRLRDRALFDLAIDSKLRGCDLVQMKIGDIVSGGQIRTRAIVMQQKTGRPVQFELLPDARASLLAWLDRRGGTVDDYVFPSRVDHNGHLSTRQYARLVDEWVTGVGLMRSD
;
A
#
# COMPACT_ATOMS: atom_id res chain seq x y z
N MET A 1 10.63 -17.92 -64.76
CA MET A 1 11.51 -17.79 -63.58
C MET A 1 10.59 -17.62 -62.39
N GLU A 2 10.39 -18.71 -61.65
CA GLU A 2 9.42 -18.81 -60.56
C GLU A 2 9.86 -17.96 -59.35
N MET A 3 8.90 -17.28 -58.73
CA MET A 3 9.10 -16.53 -57.49
C MET A 3 8.79 -17.43 -56.29
N PRO A 4 9.67 -17.57 -55.28
CA PRO A 4 9.39 -18.42 -54.14
C PRO A 4 8.41 -17.74 -53.19
N GLU A 5 7.33 -18.45 -52.85
CA GLU A 5 6.40 -18.08 -51.81
C GLU A 5 7.11 -18.12 -50.45
N THR A 6 7.18 -16.97 -49.78
CA THR A 6 7.76 -16.88 -48.44
C THR A 6 6.65 -17.13 -47.43
N GLU A 7 6.59 -18.35 -46.87
CA GLU A 7 5.69 -18.71 -45.78
C GLU A 7 5.90 -17.77 -44.57
N LEU A 8 4.90 -16.93 -44.30
CA LEU A 8 4.82 -16.12 -43.10
C LEU A 8 4.47 -17.03 -41.91
N THR A 9 5.50 -17.54 -41.24
CA THR A 9 5.33 -18.21 -39.95
C THR A 9 4.82 -17.19 -38.92
N ALA A 10 3.52 -17.23 -38.64
CA ALA A 10 2.90 -16.40 -37.61
C ALA A 10 3.54 -16.71 -36.25
N THR A 11 4.39 -15.81 -35.79
CA THR A 11 5.05 -15.91 -34.48
C THR A 11 3.96 -15.88 -33.41
N LYS A 12 3.71 -17.03 -32.75
CA LYS A 12 2.78 -17.12 -31.61
C LYS A 12 3.23 -16.10 -30.56
N ARG A 13 2.44 -15.03 -30.40
CA ARG A 13 2.66 -14.07 -29.31
C ARG A 13 2.66 -14.84 -27.99
N PRO A 14 3.71 -14.71 -27.16
CA PRO A 14 3.71 -15.35 -25.85
C PRO A 14 2.48 -14.87 -25.08
N VAL A 15 1.84 -15.81 -24.38
CA VAL A 15 0.68 -15.51 -23.53
C VAL A 15 1.09 -14.40 -22.56
N TRP A 16 0.22 -13.41 -22.32
CA TRP A 16 0.56 -12.17 -21.59
C TRP A 16 1.13 -12.40 -20.18
N ASN A 17 0.87 -13.56 -19.60
CA ASN A 17 1.37 -13.99 -18.31
C ASN A 17 2.70 -14.74 -18.38
N ALA A 18 3.29 -14.97 -19.55
CA ALA A 18 4.57 -15.64 -19.76
C ALA A 18 4.71 -16.98 -18.99
N GLY A 19 3.62 -17.75 -18.88
CA GLY A 19 3.59 -19.01 -18.13
C GLY A 19 3.54 -18.87 -16.60
N ARG A 20 3.39 -17.65 -16.08
CA ARG A 20 3.31 -17.38 -14.63
C ARG A 20 1.91 -17.62 -14.10
N THR A 21 1.84 -18.12 -12.87
CA THR A 21 0.59 -18.26 -12.13
C THR A 21 0.06 -16.87 -11.78
N VAL A 22 -0.86 -16.36 -12.59
CA VAL A 22 -1.56 -15.12 -12.25
C VAL A 22 -2.69 -15.46 -11.30
N GLY A 23 -2.62 -14.95 -10.08
CA GLY A 23 -3.61 -15.25 -9.05
C GLY A 23 -3.43 -14.42 -7.79
N ALA A 24 -4.18 -14.76 -6.75
CA ALA A 24 -4.08 -14.09 -5.46
C ALA A 24 -2.65 -14.23 -4.88
N LYS A 25 -2.01 -13.10 -4.56
CA LYS A 25 -0.74 -13.10 -3.82
C LYS A 25 -0.97 -13.67 -2.42
N ARG A 26 -0.03 -14.46 -1.93
CA ARG A 26 -0.06 -14.99 -0.55
C ARG A 26 -0.02 -13.83 0.44
N ALA A 27 -0.87 -13.89 1.46
CA ALA A 27 -0.84 -12.95 2.56
C ALA A 27 0.48 -13.05 3.35
N LEU A 28 0.91 -11.93 3.93
CA LEU A 28 2.07 -11.90 4.82
C LEU A 28 1.77 -12.71 6.09
N LYS A 29 2.72 -13.57 6.49
CA LYS A 29 2.67 -14.28 7.77
C LYS A 29 3.01 -13.33 8.92
N PRO A 30 2.58 -13.61 10.17
CA PRO A 30 2.93 -12.79 11.34
C PRO A 30 4.44 -12.53 11.49
N LYS A 31 5.27 -13.54 11.26
CA LYS A 31 6.74 -13.38 11.26
C LYS A 31 7.23 -12.37 10.21
N GLN A 32 6.66 -12.41 9.00
CA GLN A 32 7.02 -11.49 7.91
C GLN A 32 6.56 -10.06 8.20
N ILE A 33 5.38 -9.90 8.80
CA ILE A 33 4.89 -8.60 9.27
C ILE A 33 5.87 -8.03 10.30
N TRP A 34 6.32 -8.85 11.26
CA TRP A 34 7.32 -8.45 12.26
C TRP A 34 8.66 -8.07 11.61
N GLU A 35 9.16 -8.84 10.64
CA GLU A 35 10.40 -8.55 9.92
C GLU A 35 10.31 -7.19 9.18
N ILE A 36 9.20 -6.91 8.50
CA ILE A 36 8.99 -5.63 7.80
C ILE A 36 8.93 -4.48 8.80
N ARG A 37 8.18 -4.66 9.89
CA ARG A 37 8.10 -3.72 11.01
C ARG A 37 9.48 -3.37 11.56
N PHE A 38 10.32 -4.39 11.78
CA PHE A 38 11.68 -4.24 12.26
C PHE A 38 12.56 -3.52 11.23
N TYR A 39 12.51 -3.94 9.96
CA TYR A 39 13.24 -3.32 8.85
C TYR A 39 12.97 -1.82 8.72
N LEU A 40 11.70 -1.40 8.81
CA LEU A 40 11.29 0.01 8.73
C LEU A 40 11.78 0.82 9.93
N ASN A 41 11.72 0.24 11.13
CA ASN A 41 12.19 0.89 12.36
C ASN A 41 13.72 1.08 12.35
N GLN A 42 14.48 0.05 11.97
CA GLN A 42 15.93 0.13 11.87
C GLN A 42 16.40 1.23 10.91
N ARG A 43 15.66 1.42 9.80
CA ARG A 43 15.93 2.48 8.82
C ARG A 43 15.30 3.83 9.16
N ARG A 44 14.68 3.98 10.34
CA ARG A 44 13.99 5.21 10.79
C ARG A 44 12.95 5.74 9.80
N ARG A 45 12.27 4.85 9.06
CA ARG A 45 11.26 5.22 8.04
C ARG A 45 9.88 5.39 8.67
N LEU A 46 9.70 6.46 9.43
CA LEU A 46 8.50 6.71 10.23
C LEU A 46 7.20 6.73 9.41
N ARG A 47 7.19 7.46 8.28
CA ARG A 47 6.04 7.54 7.37
C ARG A 47 5.61 6.16 6.88
N ASP A 48 6.59 5.38 6.43
CA ASP A 48 6.39 4.06 5.84
C ASP A 48 5.92 3.07 6.90
N ARG A 49 6.45 3.18 8.13
CA ARG A 49 6.00 2.37 9.27
C ARG A 49 4.53 2.60 9.58
N ALA A 50 4.10 3.87 9.66
CA ALA A 50 2.71 4.23 9.89
C ALA A 50 1.78 3.77 8.75
N LEU A 51 2.22 3.92 7.50
CA LEU A 51 1.47 3.45 6.32
C LEU A 51 1.33 1.92 6.31
N PHE A 52 2.39 1.20 6.65
CA PHE A 52 2.37 -0.25 6.72
C PHE A 52 1.41 -0.74 7.81
N ASP A 53 1.50 -0.21 9.02
CA ASP A 53 0.62 -0.64 10.11
C ASP A 53 -0.85 -0.33 9.84
N LEU A 54 -1.16 0.85 9.29
CA LEU A 54 -2.52 1.18 8.86
C LEU A 54 -3.02 0.24 7.76
N ALA A 55 -2.16 -0.15 6.80
CA ALA A 55 -2.53 -1.08 5.74
C ALA A 55 -2.89 -2.47 6.29
N ILE A 56 -2.13 -2.97 7.26
CA ILE A 56 -2.36 -4.27 7.91
C ILE A 56 -3.69 -4.28 8.67
N ASP A 57 -3.98 -3.22 9.43
CA ASP A 57 -5.18 -3.14 10.26
C ASP A 57 -6.44 -2.92 9.43
N SER A 58 -6.38 -2.00 8.46
CA SER A 58 -7.53 -1.62 7.64
C SER A 58 -7.89 -2.64 6.57
N LYS A 59 -6.90 -3.35 6.02
CA LYS A 59 -7.05 -4.31 4.91
C LYS A 59 -7.78 -3.71 3.70
N LEU A 60 -7.73 -2.39 3.57
CA LEU A 60 -8.38 -1.65 2.49
C LEU A 60 -7.62 -1.83 1.17
N ARG A 61 -8.29 -1.50 0.06
CA ARG A 61 -7.63 -1.40 -1.23
C ARG A 61 -6.64 -0.24 -1.19
N GLY A 62 -5.55 -0.37 -1.95
CA GLY A 62 -4.52 0.66 -1.98
C GLY A 62 -5.06 2.06 -2.33
N CYS A 63 -6.05 2.16 -3.22
CA CYS A 63 -6.68 3.44 -3.57
C CYS A 63 -7.47 4.07 -2.42
N ASP A 64 -8.21 3.26 -1.67
CA ASP A 64 -8.97 3.70 -0.49
C ASP A 64 -8.01 4.10 0.66
N LEU A 65 -6.93 3.31 0.86
CA LEU A 65 -5.93 3.55 1.89
C LEU A 65 -5.20 4.88 1.70
N VAL A 66 -4.70 5.16 0.48
CA VAL A 66 -3.88 6.36 0.25
C VAL A 66 -4.67 7.65 0.32
N GLN A 67 -5.99 7.60 0.10
CA GLN A 67 -6.88 8.76 0.15
C GLN A 67 -7.41 9.09 1.54
N MET A 68 -7.08 8.29 2.55
CA MET A 68 -7.53 8.53 3.91
C MET A 68 -7.04 9.90 4.42
N LYS A 69 -7.95 10.64 5.04
CA LYS A 69 -7.68 11.93 5.67
C LYS A 69 -7.40 11.77 7.15
N ILE A 70 -6.74 12.76 7.74
CA ILE A 70 -6.44 12.79 9.18
C ILE A 70 -7.75 12.70 9.98
N GLY A 71 -8.81 13.39 9.57
CA GLY A 71 -10.12 13.36 10.23
C GLY A 71 -10.79 11.97 10.29
N ASP A 72 -10.45 11.06 9.37
CA ASP A 72 -10.98 9.69 9.34
C ASP A 72 -10.46 8.84 10.51
N ILE A 73 -9.25 9.16 11.00
CA ILE A 73 -8.53 8.38 12.03
C ILE A 73 -8.26 9.15 13.31
N VAL A 74 -8.42 10.47 13.32
CA VAL A 74 -8.20 11.34 14.49
C VAL A 74 -9.54 11.90 15.00
N SER A 75 -9.66 12.03 16.32
CA SER A 75 -10.73 12.81 16.97
C SER A 75 -10.20 13.36 18.29
N GLY A 76 -10.47 14.64 18.58
CA GLY A 76 -10.03 15.27 19.83
C GLY A 76 -8.52 15.21 20.07
N GLY A 77 -7.71 15.25 19.00
CA GLY A 77 -6.25 15.15 19.09
C GLY A 77 -5.71 13.74 19.38
N GLN A 78 -6.55 12.71 19.38
CA GLN A 78 -6.14 11.32 19.62
C GLN A 78 -6.45 10.44 18.40
N ILE A 79 -5.62 9.42 18.18
CA ILE A 79 -5.91 8.39 17.18
C ILE A 79 -7.09 7.54 17.70
N ARG A 80 -8.15 7.43 16.91
CA ARG A 80 -9.33 6.63 17.24
C ARG A 80 -8.96 5.16 17.39
N THR A 81 -9.75 4.41 18.15
CA THR A 81 -9.64 2.93 18.20
C THR A 81 -10.30 2.26 16.99
N ARG A 82 -11.24 2.95 16.34
CA ARG A 82 -11.91 2.49 15.12
C ARG A 82 -12.02 3.66 14.14
N ALA A 83 -11.81 3.37 12.86
CA ALA A 83 -11.98 4.32 11.77
C ALA A 83 -13.07 3.83 10.82
N ILE A 84 -13.75 4.77 10.15
CA ILE A 84 -14.77 4.49 9.15
C ILE A 84 -14.35 5.20 7.87
N VAL A 85 -14.22 4.43 6.78
CA VAL A 85 -13.86 4.97 5.46
C VAL A 85 -14.88 4.53 4.42
N MET A 86 -15.27 5.47 3.55
CA MET A 86 -16.12 5.19 2.40
C MET A 86 -15.29 4.53 1.30
N GLN A 87 -15.60 3.28 0.94
CA GLN A 87 -14.89 2.61 -0.14
C GLN A 87 -15.31 3.19 -1.50
N GLN A 88 -14.34 3.59 -2.32
CA GLN A 88 -14.60 4.19 -3.63
C GLN A 88 -15.42 3.28 -4.54
N LYS A 89 -15.05 1.99 -4.60
CA LYS A 89 -15.65 1.04 -5.54
C LYS A 89 -17.14 0.81 -5.26
N THR A 90 -17.52 0.77 -3.99
CA THR A 90 -18.86 0.32 -3.57
C THR A 90 -19.71 1.46 -3.02
N GLY A 91 -19.10 2.61 -2.70
CA GLY A 91 -19.76 3.71 -2.00
C GLY A 91 -20.22 3.34 -0.58
N ARG A 92 -19.73 2.23 -0.01
CA ARG A 92 -20.17 1.74 1.30
C ARG A 92 -19.17 2.13 2.39
N PRO A 93 -19.65 2.55 3.58
CA PRO A 93 -18.79 2.73 4.73
C PRO A 93 -18.24 1.38 5.18
N VAL A 94 -16.94 1.33 5.45
CA VAL A 94 -16.28 0.20 6.08
C VAL A 94 -15.61 0.67 7.35
N GLN A 95 -15.96 0.01 8.46
CA GLN A 95 -15.34 0.22 9.75
C GLN A 95 -14.25 -0.81 9.99
N PHE A 96 -13.12 -0.37 10.52
CA PHE A 96 -12.03 -1.25 10.93
C PHE A 96 -11.42 -0.77 12.26
N GLU A 97 -10.74 -1.68 12.94
CA GLU A 97 -10.04 -1.39 14.19
C GLU A 97 -8.61 -0.92 13.92
N LEU A 98 -8.17 0.09 14.68
CA LEU A 98 -6.79 0.55 14.72
C LEU A 98 -6.13 -0.04 15.96
N LEU A 99 -5.28 -1.05 15.78
CA LEU A 99 -4.61 -1.75 16.87
C LEU A 99 -3.57 -0.84 17.57
N PRO A 100 -3.17 -1.13 18.83
CA PRO A 100 -2.25 -0.29 19.59
C PRO A 100 -0.95 0.08 18.85
N ASP A 101 -0.34 -0.88 18.15
CA ASP A 101 0.88 -0.64 17.36
C ASP A 101 0.65 0.37 16.23
N ALA A 102 -0.46 0.24 15.50
CA ALA A 102 -0.81 1.15 14.42
C ALA A 102 -1.10 2.55 14.97
N ARG A 103 -1.84 2.65 16.09
CA ARG A 103 -2.11 3.93 16.74
C ARG A 103 -0.81 4.62 17.18
N ALA A 104 0.13 3.90 17.76
CA ALA A 104 1.41 4.44 18.17
C ALA A 104 2.24 4.93 16.98
N SER A 105 2.31 4.14 15.89
CA SER A 105 3.04 4.54 14.69
C SER A 105 2.41 5.73 13.96
N LEU A 106 1.07 5.79 13.89
CA LEU A 106 0.31 6.89 13.32
C LEU A 106 0.48 8.17 14.12
N LEU A 107 0.40 8.09 15.45
CA LEU A 107 0.62 9.23 16.33
C LEU A 107 2.01 9.83 16.08
N ALA A 108 3.06 9.01 16.15
CA ALA A 108 4.42 9.48 15.90
C ALA A 108 4.60 10.09 14.50
N TRP A 109 3.95 9.53 13.47
CA TRP A 109 3.96 10.11 12.12
C TRP A 109 3.25 11.46 12.06
N LEU A 110 2.05 11.57 12.63
CA LEU A 110 1.25 12.80 12.60
C LEU A 110 1.88 13.91 13.46
N ASP A 111 2.52 13.57 14.57
CA ASP A 111 3.28 14.53 15.39
C ASP A 111 4.44 15.14 14.59
N ARG A 112 5.14 14.34 13.77
CA ARG A 112 6.22 14.83 12.91
C ARG A 112 5.71 15.58 11.68
N ARG A 113 4.61 15.12 11.08
CA ARG A 113 4.05 15.67 9.84
C ARG A 113 3.33 16.99 10.09
N GLY A 114 2.59 17.09 11.19
CA GLY A 114 1.55 18.10 11.38
C GLY A 114 0.41 17.96 10.37
N GLY A 115 -0.49 18.94 10.34
CA GLY A 115 -1.61 19.02 9.40
C GLY A 115 -2.96 19.18 10.08
N THR A 116 -3.99 19.38 9.27
CA THR A 116 -5.38 19.52 9.72
C THR A 116 -6.18 18.25 9.43
N VAL A 117 -7.41 18.17 9.95
CA VAL A 117 -8.30 17.03 9.71
C VAL A 117 -8.64 16.84 8.23
N ASP A 118 -8.52 17.87 7.40
CA ASP A 118 -8.81 17.84 5.97
C ASP A 118 -7.65 17.33 5.12
N ASP A 119 -6.45 17.27 5.69
CA ASP A 119 -5.25 16.81 5.02
C ASP A 119 -5.23 15.28 4.89
N TYR A 120 -4.58 14.80 3.82
CA TYR A 120 -4.29 13.37 3.67
C TYR A 120 -3.31 12.88 4.72
N VAL A 121 -3.55 11.70 5.29
CA VAL A 121 -2.62 11.05 6.24
C VAL A 121 -1.25 10.88 5.60
N PHE A 122 -1.23 10.50 4.31
CA PHE A 122 0.00 10.30 3.53
C PHE A 122 0.01 11.17 2.26
N PRO A 123 0.46 12.43 2.34
CA PRO A 123 0.48 13.34 1.19
C PRO A 123 1.52 12.92 0.15
N SER A 124 1.34 13.28 -1.12
CA SER A 124 2.36 13.05 -2.14
C SER A 124 3.65 13.80 -1.81
N ARG A 125 4.78 13.32 -2.35
CA ARG A 125 6.07 14.03 -2.27
C ARG A 125 6.19 15.15 -3.31
N VAL A 126 5.36 15.11 -4.35
CA VAL A 126 5.39 16.06 -5.47
C VAL A 126 4.31 17.14 -5.29
N ASP A 127 3.11 16.72 -4.92
CA ASP A 127 1.98 17.61 -4.63
C ASP A 127 1.52 17.39 -3.19
N HIS A 128 1.87 18.32 -2.30
CA HIS A 128 1.53 18.19 -0.88
C HIS A 128 0.03 18.37 -0.58
N ASN A 129 -0.73 18.93 -1.52
CA ASN A 129 -2.20 19.00 -1.43
C ASN A 129 -2.85 17.68 -1.91
N GLY A 130 -2.09 16.85 -2.62
CA GLY A 130 -2.52 15.55 -3.10
C GLY A 130 -2.11 14.40 -2.17
N HIS A 131 -2.73 13.23 -2.38
CA HIS A 131 -2.39 12.01 -1.66
C HIS A 131 -1.26 11.23 -2.34
N LEU A 132 -0.62 10.31 -1.59
CA LEU A 132 0.28 9.31 -2.15
C LEU A 132 -0.39 8.57 -3.31
N SER A 133 0.28 8.43 -4.44
CA SER A 133 -0.30 7.67 -5.56
C SER A 133 -0.29 6.17 -5.27
N THR A 134 -1.30 5.44 -5.76
CA THR A 134 -1.38 3.98 -5.62
C THR A 134 -0.14 3.27 -6.18
N ARG A 135 0.43 3.81 -7.28
CA ARG A 135 1.67 3.27 -7.87
C ARG A 135 2.87 3.46 -6.93
N GLN A 136 2.97 4.61 -6.28
CA GLN A 136 4.04 4.83 -5.32
C GLN A 136 3.86 3.98 -4.07
N TYR A 137 2.62 3.81 -3.58
CA TYR A 137 2.32 2.85 -2.53
C TYR A 137 2.77 1.42 -2.90
N ALA A 138 2.42 0.95 -4.11
CA ALA A 138 2.84 -0.38 -4.57
C ALA A 138 4.37 -0.54 -4.62
N ARG A 139 5.10 0.50 -5.03
CA ARG A 139 6.58 0.51 -5.03
C ARG A 139 7.15 0.44 -3.62
N LEU A 140 6.56 1.16 -2.67
CA LEU A 140 6.98 1.10 -1.26
C LEU A 140 6.77 -0.31 -0.69
N VAL A 141 5.60 -0.91 -0.92
CA VAL A 141 5.33 -2.29 -0.48
C VAL A 141 6.35 -3.27 -1.05
N ASP A 142 6.64 -3.17 -2.35
CA ASP A 142 7.63 -4.01 -3.02
C ASP A 142 9.05 -3.82 -2.44
N GLU A 143 9.44 -2.58 -2.15
CA GLU A 143 10.71 -2.26 -1.49
C GLU A 143 10.79 -2.84 -0.08
N TRP A 144 9.72 -2.75 0.72
CA TRP A 144 9.69 -3.27 2.09
C TRP A 144 9.80 -4.79 2.11
N VAL A 145 9.06 -5.48 1.22
CA VAL A 145 9.06 -6.93 1.07
C VAL A 145 10.43 -7.42 0.60
N THR A 146 11.00 -6.79 -0.43
CA THR A 146 12.35 -7.12 -0.91
C THR A 146 13.41 -6.85 0.17
N GLY A 147 13.25 -5.78 0.94
CA GLY A 147 14.18 -5.39 2.00
C GLY A 147 14.31 -6.39 3.15
N VAL A 148 13.31 -7.26 3.35
CA VAL A 148 13.35 -8.36 4.33
C VAL A 148 13.69 -9.72 3.70
N GLY A 149 14.12 -9.74 2.43
CA GLY A 149 14.51 -10.97 1.73
C GLY A 149 13.33 -11.83 1.29
N LEU A 150 12.12 -11.29 1.27
CA LEU A 150 10.97 -11.99 0.68
C LEU A 150 11.02 -11.80 -0.83
N MET A 151 11.17 -12.91 -1.56
CA MET A 151 11.10 -12.90 -3.02
C MET A 151 9.76 -12.34 -3.47
N ARG A 152 9.78 -11.60 -4.59
CA ARG A 152 8.55 -11.28 -5.31
C ARG A 152 7.80 -12.58 -5.57
N SER A 153 6.54 -12.64 -5.18
CA SER A 153 5.63 -13.60 -5.80
C SER A 153 5.56 -13.20 -7.28
N ASP A 154 6.37 -13.86 -8.11
CA ASP A 154 6.51 -13.61 -9.54
C ASP A 154 5.24 -13.91 -10.35
#